data_AF-A0A226F7K7-F1
#
_entry.id   AF-A0A226F7K7-F1
#
_cell.length_a   1.000
_cell.length_b   1.000
_cell.length_c   1.000
_cell.angle_alpha   90.00
_cell.angle_beta   90.00
_cell.angle_gamma   90.00
#
_symmetry.space_group_name_H-M   'P 1'
#
loop_
_entity.id
_entity.type
_entity.pdbx_description
1 polymer ?
#
loop_
_entity_poly.entity_id
_entity_poly.type
_entity_poly.pdbx_seq_one_letter_code
_entity_poly.pdbx_strand_id
1 'polypeptide(L)'
;MGFFKFKENVKFIKLKRIFKNLHPRNLALLPLGIFDAVERFAIWSEYLYPQYITWDRLTWKPRPTTIKCLILWFFSILTIFMTSHFICLAISELIAYQKDVSSTQVLMLVIYLCFNSLTIVCMVIFMLKVDEICFIFGNMRTLSQNEGESNFALGLLLNLMNPAPLVVAFLVSTTPILLSNIDPTYFLFRNFTWISPPIKNLFVGRVWGTVARNWGKAGPYFSPRSYESGTELAQVWDA
;
A
#
# COMPACT_ATOMS: atom_id res chain seq x y z
N MET A 1 31.92 8.83 1.56
CA MET A 1 30.43 8.91 1.57
C MET A 1 29.86 9.66 0.32
N GLY A 2 30.51 9.58 -0.85
CA GLY A 2 30.15 10.39 -2.04
C GLY A 2 29.64 9.62 -3.27
N PHE A 3 29.68 8.30 -3.28
CA PHE A 3 29.34 7.48 -4.46
C PHE A 3 27.84 7.18 -4.63
N PHE A 4 27.02 7.32 -3.59
CA PHE A 4 25.58 7.05 -3.68
C PHE A 4 24.80 8.20 -4.38
N LYS A 5 25.26 9.45 -4.24
CA LYS A 5 24.54 10.63 -4.73
C LYS A 5 24.57 10.79 -6.27
N PHE A 6 25.54 10.18 -6.94
CA PHE A 6 25.67 10.27 -8.41
C PHE A 6 24.73 9.31 -9.16
N LYS A 7 24.43 8.14 -8.56
CA LYS A 7 23.61 7.10 -9.22
C LYS A 7 22.11 7.47 -9.24
N GLU A 8 21.64 8.26 -8.29
CA GLU A 8 20.25 8.73 -8.22
C GLU A 8 19.93 9.81 -9.26
N ASN A 9 20.84 10.78 -9.47
CA ASN A 9 20.64 11.85 -10.45
C ASN A 9 20.55 11.33 -11.89
N VAL A 10 21.35 10.30 -12.23
CA VAL A 10 21.30 9.67 -13.56
C VAL A 10 19.97 8.94 -13.80
N LYS A 11 19.40 8.30 -12.78
CA LYS A 11 18.08 7.65 -12.89
C LYS A 11 16.96 8.68 -13.10
N PHE A 12 17.00 9.80 -12.37
CA PHE A 12 15.98 10.85 -12.47
C PHE A 12 15.95 11.54 -13.84
N ILE A 13 17.12 11.82 -14.42
CA ILE A 13 17.23 12.43 -15.76
C ILE A 13 16.73 11.47 -16.84
N LYS A 14 17.01 10.17 -16.69
CA LYS A 14 16.51 9.13 -17.61
C LYS A 14 14.97 9.01 -17.52
N LEU A 15 14.41 9.10 -16.32
CA LEU A 15 12.96 9.08 -16.10
C LEU A 15 12.26 10.26 -16.78
N LYS A 16 12.76 11.49 -16.60
CA LYS A 16 12.21 12.70 -17.27
C LYS A 16 12.25 12.60 -18.80
N ARG A 17 13.34 12.08 -19.37
CA ARG A 17 13.48 11.90 -20.82
C ARG A 17 12.49 10.86 -21.37
N ILE A 18 12.24 9.81 -20.59
CA ILE A 18 11.28 8.76 -20.95
C ILE A 18 9.84 9.27 -20.85
N PHE A 19 9.47 10.01 -19.80
CA PHE A 19 8.15 10.66 -19.71
C PHE A 19 7.93 11.66 -20.85
N LYS A 20 8.98 12.33 -21.32
CA LYS A 20 8.91 13.22 -22.47
C LYS A 20 8.75 12.47 -23.81
N ASN A 21 9.25 11.24 -23.89
CA ASN A 21 9.16 10.36 -25.06
C ASN A 21 7.94 9.41 -25.03
N LEU A 22 7.26 9.30 -23.89
CA LEU A 22 5.86 8.86 -23.78
C LEU A 22 4.99 9.94 -24.43
N HIS A 23 5.14 10.04 -25.75
CA HIS A 23 4.29 10.85 -26.60
C HIS A 23 2.85 10.40 -26.35
N PRO A 24 1.89 11.32 -26.16
CA PRO A 24 0.50 10.97 -25.96
C PRO A 24 -0.04 10.41 -27.28
N ARG A 25 0.24 9.14 -27.57
CA ARG A 25 -0.49 8.39 -28.57
C ARG A 25 -1.92 8.28 -28.05
N ASN A 26 -2.75 9.22 -28.49
CA ASN A 26 -4.20 9.18 -28.52
C ASN A 26 -4.84 8.39 -27.36
N LEU A 27 -5.09 9.06 -26.24
CA LEU A 27 -6.03 8.62 -25.19
C LEU A 27 -7.50 8.55 -25.67
N ALA A 28 -7.74 8.61 -26.98
CA ALA A 28 -9.06 8.49 -27.57
C ALA A 28 -9.49 7.02 -27.48
N LEU A 29 -10.39 6.72 -26.54
CA LEU A 29 -11.25 5.53 -26.48
C LEU A 29 -10.62 4.28 -27.12
N LEU A 30 -9.50 3.82 -26.55
CA LEU A 30 -8.83 2.64 -27.09
C LEU A 30 -9.66 1.38 -26.83
N PRO A 31 -9.83 0.50 -27.84
CA PRO A 31 -10.48 -0.79 -27.65
C PRO A 31 -9.82 -1.51 -26.46
N LEU A 32 -10.66 -2.00 -25.54
CA LEU A 32 -10.28 -2.71 -24.31
C LEU A 32 -9.68 -4.09 -24.65
N GLY A 33 -8.55 -4.11 -25.36
CA GLY A 33 -7.77 -5.32 -25.55
C GLY A 33 -7.28 -5.81 -24.20
N ILE A 34 -7.61 -7.06 -23.86
CA ILE A 34 -7.23 -7.75 -22.61
C ILE A 34 -5.75 -7.56 -22.30
N PHE A 35 -4.91 -7.72 -23.31
CA PHE A 35 -3.47 -7.61 -23.17
C PHE A 35 -2.98 -6.17 -23.17
N ASP A 36 -3.66 -5.24 -23.84
CA ASP A 36 -3.20 -3.85 -23.94
C ASP A 36 -3.11 -3.18 -22.56
N ALA A 37 -4.03 -3.50 -21.67
CA ALA A 37 -4.01 -2.97 -20.31
C ALA A 37 -2.98 -3.68 -19.40
N VAL A 38 -2.73 -4.99 -19.60
CA VAL A 38 -1.60 -5.70 -18.97
C VAL A 38 -0.26 -5.13 -19.45
N GLU A 39 -0.14 -4.83 -20.74
CA GLU A 39 1.05 -4.25 -21.36
C GLU A 39 1.34 -2.85 -20.79
N ARG A 40 0.31 -2.01 -20.64
CA ARG A 40 0.43 -0.70 -19.97
C ARG A 40 0.81 -0.81 -18.51
N PHE A 41 0.16 -1.72 -17.78
CA PHE A 41 0.48 -1.95 -16.38
C PHE A 41 1.92 -2.44 -16.24
N ALA A 42 2.37 -3.37 -17.08
CA ALA A 42 3.74 -3.87 -17.12
C ALA A 42 4.75 -2.75 -17.39
N ILE A 43 4.49 -1.90 -18.40
CA ILE A 43 5.33 -0.72 -18.67
C ILE A 43 5.41 0.17 -17.44
N TRP A 44 4.27 0.53 -16.86
CA TRP A 44 4.20 1.42 -15.72
C TRP A 44 4.92 0.85 -14.48
N SER A 45 4.66 -0.41 -14.16
CA SER A 45 5.26 -1.07 -12.99
C SER A 45 6.75 -1.32 -13.17
N GLU A 46 7.26 -1.50 -14.39
CA GLU A 46 8.70 -1.70 -14.67
C GLU A 46 9.50 -0.44 -14.29
N TYR A 47 8.88 0.75 -14.36
CA TYR A 47 9.49 2.00 -13.92
C TYR A 47 9.51 2.17 -12.41
N LEU A 48 8.48 1.68 -11.73
CA LEU A 48 8.32 1.89 -10.29
C LEU A 48 9.17 0.92 -9.48
N TYR A 49 9.25 -0.34 -9.90
CA TYR A 49 9.96 -1.35 -9.14
C TYR A 49 10.51 -2.46 -10.06
N PRO A 50 11.62 -3.13 -9.64
CA PRO A 50 12.06 -4.36 -10.28
C PRO A 50 10.94 -5.40 -10.26
N GLN A 51 10.50 -5.87 -11.43
CA GLN A 51 9.44 -6.89 -11.53
C GLN A 51 9.98 -8.31 -11.43
N TYR A 52 9.11 -9.24 -11.02
CA TYR A 52 9.37 -10.69 -11.11
C TYR A 52 9.18 -11.21 -12.53
N ILE A 53 8.31 -10.58 -13.32
CA ILE A 53 8.05 -10.92 -14.71
C ILE A 53 8.61 -9.80 -15.58
N THR A 54 9.53 -10.11 -16.49
CA THR A 54 9.99 -9.16 -17.51
C THR A 54 9.24 -9.44 -18.81
N TRP A 55 8.80 -8.40 -19.49
CA TRP A 55 8.12 -8.54 -20.78
C TRP A 55 9.09 -8.28 -21.93
N ASP A 56 9.26 -9.27 -22.80
CA ASP A 56 10.04 -9.09 -24.03
C ASP A 56 9.33 -8.09 -24.94
N ARG A 57 9.93 -6.92 -25.22
CA ARG A 57 9.25 -5.83 -25.96
C ARG A 57 8.92 -6.16 -27.41
N LEU A 58 9.60 -7.13 -28.01
CA LEU A 58 9.35 -7.51 -29.40
C LEU A 58 8.24 -8.54 -29.50
N THR A 59 8.21 -9.51 -28.60
CA THR A 59 7.26 -10.63 -28.64
C THR A 59 6.09 -10.47 -27.66
N TRP A 60 6.23 -9.54 -26.71
CA TRP A 60 5.38 -9.38 -25.53
C TRP A 60 5.08 -10.70 -24.80
N LYS A 61 6.04 -11.63 -24.84
CA LYS A 61 5.98 -12.86 -24.06
C LYS A 61 6.52 -12.57 -22.65
N PRO A 62 5.79 -12.96 -21.60
CA PRO A 62 6.29 -12.85 -20.23
C PRO A 62 7.47 -13.81 -20.05
N ARG A 63 8.52 -13.35 -19.39
CA ARG A 63 9.66 -14.17 -19.01
C ARG A 63 9.96 -13.98 -17.52
N PRO A 64 10.32 -15.04 -16.79
CA PRO A 64 10.77 -14.91 -15.42
C PRO A 64 12.03 -14.04 -15.39
N THR A 65 12.04 -13.05 -14.51
CA THR A 65 13.18 -12.16 -14.32
C THR A 65 14.24 -12.92 -13.51
N THR A 66 15.44 -13.08 -14.06
CA THR A 66 16.55 -13.67 -13.29
C THR A 66 16.75 -12.88 -12.01
N ILE A 67 16.57 -13.54 -10.87
CA ILE A 67 16.49 -12.95 -9.53
C ILE A 67 17.83 -12.27 -9.21
N LYS A 68 17.95 -10.99 -9.53
CA LYS A 68 19.15 -10.17 -9.24
C LYS A 68 18.91 -9.07 -8.21
N CYS A 69 17.67 -8.88 -7.76
CA CYS A 69 17.32 -7.79 -6.85
C CYS A 69 16.89 -8.30 -5.47
N LEU A 70 17.89 -8.60 -4.63
CA LEU A 70 17.75 -8.84 -3.18
C LEU A 70 16.97 -7.71 -2.45
N ILE A 71 17.01 -6.50 -3.00
CA ILE A 71 16.36 -5.31 -2.44
C ILE A 71 14.83 -5.48 -2.34
N LEU A 72 14.19 -6.12 -3.32
CA LEU A 72 12.73 -6.28 -3.29
C LEU A 72 12.28 -7.32 -2.26
N TRP A 73 13.07 -8.39 -2.12
CA TRP A 73 12.90 -9.37 -1.04
C TRP A 73 12.94 -8.70 0.33
N PHE A 74 13.88 -7.77 0.52
CA PHE A 74 13.97 -7.01 1.76
C PHE A 74 12.69 -6.20 2.04
N PHE A 75 12.11 -5.54 1.04
CA PHE A 75 10.86 -4.79 1.23
C PHE A 75 9.65 -5.68 1.52
N SER A 76 9.52 -6.83 0.86
CA SER A 76 8.43 -7.77 1.15
C SER A 76 8.56 -8.38 2.54
N ILE A 77 9.78 -8.78 2.93
CA ILE A 77 10.07 -9.28 4.29
C ILE A 77 9.78 -8.18 5.32
N LEU A 78 10.26 -6.96 5.09
CA LEU A 78 10.01 -5.82 5.96
C LEU A 78 8.51 -5.54 6.08
N THR A 79 7.75 -5.62 4.99
CA THR A 79 6.30 -5.46 5.00
C THR A 79 5.64 -6.54 5.85
N ILE A 80 6.04 -7.80 5.69
CA ILE A 80 5.53 -8.92 6.51
C ILE A 80 5.82 -8.68 8.00
N PHE A 81 7.04 -8.25 8.36
CA PHE A 81 7.43 -7.95 9.74
C PHE A 81 6.67 -6.76 10.32
N MET A 82 6.51 -5.67 9.55
CA MET A 82 5.77 -4.51 10.00
C MET A 82 4.29 -4.85 10.18
N THR A 83 3.70 -5.55 9.21
CA THR A 83 2.31 -6.00 9.30
C THR A 83 2.13 -6.91 10.50
N SER A 84 2.96 -7.95 10.68
CA SER A 84 2.85 -8.87 11.83
C SER A 84 2.99 -8.14 13.16
N HIS A 85 3.90 -7.18 13.26
CA HIS A 85 4.03 -6.33 14.44
C HIS A 85 2.74 -5.53 14.71
N PHE A 86 2.14 -4.92 13.68
CA PHE A 86 0.83 -4.27 13.81
C PHE A 86 -0.28 -5.23 14.23
N ILE A 87 -0.30 -6.47 13.72
CA ILE A 87 -1.27 -7.50 14.14
C ILE A 87 -1.12 -7.77 15.64
N CYS A 88 0.12 -8.00 16.11
CA CYS A 88 0.38 -8.25 17.52
C CYS A 88 -0.09 -7.09 18.39
N LEU A 89 0.24 -5.85 18.01
CA LEU A 89 -0.22 -4.66 18.74
C LEU A 89 -1.75 -4.56 18.77
N ALA A 90 -2.40 -4.79 17.63
CA ALA A 90 -3.85 -4.71 17.55
C ALA A 90 -4.55 -5.78 18.39
N ILE A 91 -3.98 -7.00 18.45
CA ILE A 91 -4.47 -8.07 19.33
C ILE A 91 -4.23 -7.72 20.80
N SER A 92 -3.05 -7.20 21.15
CA SER A 92 -2.74 -6.78 22.53
C SER A 92 -3.70 -5.68 23.00
N GLU A 93 -3.99 -4.69 22.16
CA GLU A 93 -4.97 -3.65 22.45
C GLU A 93 -6.38 -4.23 22.58
N LEU A 94 -6.77 -5.16 21.69
CA LEU A 94 -8.08 -5.83 21.78
C LEU A 94 -8.25 -6.60 23.10
N ILE A 95 -7.19 -7.23 23.59
CA ILE A 95 -7.18 -7.96 24.86
C ILE A 95 -7.21 -6.96 26.05
N ALA A 96 -6.47 -5.87 25.97
CA ALA A 96 -6.37 -4.87 27.04
C ALA A 96 -7.63 -4.01 27.19
N TYR A 97 -8.29 -3.66 26.08
CA TYR A 97 -9.48 -2.80 26.04
C TYR A 97 -10.79 -3.59 26.22
N GLN A 98 -10.83 -4.47 27.22
CA GLN A 98 -11.92 -5.43 27.45
C GLN A 98 -13.30 -4.79 27.76
N LYS A 99 -13.47 -3.46 27.70
CA LYS A 99 -14.70 -2.78 28.16
C LYS A 99 -15.40 -1.80 27.20
N ASP A 100 -14.71 -1.13 26.27
CA ASP A 100 -15.33 0.00 25.51
C ASP A 100 -15.15 -0.04 23.97
N VAL A 101 -14.61 -1.12 23.40
CA VAL A 101 -14.42 -1.20 21.93
C VAL A 101 -15.74 -1.56 21.26
N SER A 102 -16.17 -0.73 20.31
CA SER A 102 -17.34 -1.02 19.49
C SER A 102 -17.10 -2.31 18.69
N SER A 103 -18.10 -3.21 18.67
CA SER A 103 -18.05 -4.46 17.90
C SER A 103 -17.73 -4.22 16.41
N THR A 104 -18.15 -3.07 15.86
CA THR A 104 -17.83 -2.65 14.49
C THR A 104 -16.33 -2.43 14.29
N GLN A 105 -15.63 -1.84 15.26
CA GLN A 105 -14.18 -1.60 15.18
C GLN A 105 -13.41 -2.91 15.22
N VAL A 106 -13.83 -3.85 16.08
CA VAL A 106 -13.26 -5.21 16.12
C VAL A 106 -13.47 -5.93 14.80
N LEU A 107 -14.68 -5.87 14.23
CA LEU A 107 -14.99 -6.48 12.94
C LEU A 107 -14.14 -5.89 11.81
N MET A 108 -14.02 -4.56 11.73
CA MET A 108 -13.19 -3.88 10.74
C MET A 108 -11.71 -4.26 10.86
N LEU A 109 -11.21 -4.39 12.10
CA LEU A 109 -9.85 -4.87 12.35
C LEU A 109 -9.66 -6.31 11.87
N VAL A 110 -10.58 -7.23 12.17
CA VAL A 110 -10.50 -8.63 11.71
C VAL A 110 -10.50 -8.69 10.18
N ILE A 111 -11.40 -7.97 9.52
CA ILE A 111 -11.46 -7.88 8.05
C ILE A 111 -10.14 -7.35 7.48
N TYR A 112 -9.58 -6.31 8.11
CA TYR A 112 -8.27 -5.75 7.75
C TYR A 112 -7.15 -6.81 7.85
N LEU A 113 -7.12 -7.60 8.93
CA LEU A 113 -6.13 -8.66 9.12
C LEU A 113 -6.25 -9.75 8.05
N CYS A 114 -7.47 -10.14 7.71
CA CYS A 114 -7.76 -11.11 6.65
C CYS A 114 -7.30 -10.63 5.27
N PHE A 115 -7.56 -9.38 4.90
CA PHE A 115 -7.11 -8.85 3.61
C PHE A 115 -5.59 -8.71 3.52
N ASN A 116 -4.94 -8.34 4.63
CA ASN A 116 -3.48 -8.28 4.69
C ASN A 116 -2.86 -9.67 4.54
N SER A 117 -3.38 -10.68 5.25
CA SER A 117 -2.86 -12.05 5.14
C SER A 117 -3.07 -12.61 3.74
N LEU A 118 -4.24 -12.40 3.14
CA LEU A 118 -4.52 -12.79 1.76
C LEU A 118 -3.54 -12.13 0.77
N THR A 119 -3.28 -10.84 0.93
CA THR A 119 -2.34 -10.10 0.09
C THR A 119 -0.92 -10.67 0.19
N ILE A 120 -0.45 -10.98 1.39
CA ILE A 120 0.87 -11.60 1.61
C ILE A 120 0.93 -12.97 0.94
N VAL A 121 -0.10 -13.81 1.12
CA VAL A 121 -0.17 -15.14 0.49
C VAL A 121 -0.15 -15.02 -1.04
N CYS A 122 -0.94 -14.11 -1.62
CA CYS A 122 -0.94 -13.86 -3.06
C CYS A 122 0.43 -13.41 -3.56
N MET A 123 1.12 -12.51 -2.85
CA MET A 123 2.47 -12.09 -3.20
C MET A 123 3.47 -13.25 -3.15
N VAL A 124 3.44 -14.07 -2.09
CA VAL A 124 4.33 -15.23 -1.95
C VAL A 124 4.09 -16.25 -3.07
N ILE A 125 2.82 -16.58 -3.35
CA ILE A 125 2.46 -17.47 -4.46
C ILE A 125 2.98 -16.90 -5.79
N PHE A 126 2.74 -15.60 -6.04
CA PHE A 126 3.20 -14.95 -7.26
C PHE A 126 4.73 -15.03 -7.44
N MET A 127 5.48 -14.93 -6.34
CA MET A 127 6.95 -15.07 -6.37
C MET A 127 7.41 -16.51 -6.58
N LEU A 128 6.83 -17.46 -5.85
CA LEU A 128 7.24 -18.87 -5.89
C LEU A 128 6.80 -19.58 -7.16
N LYS A 129 5.73 -19.09 -7.80
CA LYS A 129 5.10 -19.69 -8.99
C LYS A 129 5.21 -18.80 -10.22
N VAL A 130 6.27 -17.99 -10.29
CA VAL A 130 6.47 -17.03 -11.38
C VAL A 130 6.55 -17.72 -12.74
N ASP A 131 7.16 -18.91 -12.81
CA ASP A 131 7.31 -19.67 -14.06
C ASP A 131 5.96 -20.21 -14.54
N GLU A 132 5.16 -20.79 -13.64
CA GLU A 132 3.81 -21.27 -13.95
C GLU A 132 2.89 -20.11 -14.35
N ILE A 133 3.02 -18.95 -13.70
CA ILE A 133 2.27 -17.74 -14.05
C ILE A 133 2.67 -17.25 -15.44
N CYS A 134 3.97 -17.19 -15.77
CA CYS A 134 4.44 -16.82 -17.11
C CYS A 134 3.89 -17.78 -18.17
N PHE A 135 3.86 -19.09 -17.88
CA PHE A 135 3.29 -20.10 -18.75
C PHE A 135 1.79 -19.89 -18.98
N ILE A 136 1.02 -19.65 -17.91
CA ILE A 136 -0.43 -19.36 -17.99
C ILE A 136 -0.67 -18.11 -18.84
N PHE A 137 0.06 -17.01 -18.61
CA PHE A 137 -0.05 -15.80 -19.42
C PHE A 137 0.29 -16.03 -20.91
N GLY A 138 1.32 -16.85 -21.19
CA GLY A 138 1.68 -17.22 -22.57
C GLY A 138 0.56 -18.00 -23.29
N ASN A 139 -0.08 -18.93 -22.59
CA ASN A 139 -1.19 -19.71 -23.14
C ASN A 139 -2.45 -18.86 -23.31
N MET A 140 -2.79 -18.02 -22.32
CA MET A 140 -3.92 -17.10 -22.42
C MET A 140 -3.77 -16.17 -23.63
N ARG A 141 -2.55 -15.70 -23.92
CA ARG A 141 -2.29 -14.90 -25.12
C ARG A 141 -2.56 -15.68 -26.40
N THR A 142 -2.06 -16.91 -26.49
CA THR A 142 -2.29 -17.78 -27.65
C THR A 142 -3.78 -18.08 -27.86
N LEU A 143 -4.51 -18.36 -26.78
CA LEU A 143 -5.96 -18.60 -26.83
C LEU A 143 -6.73 -17.36 -27.27
N SER A 144 -6.36 -16.18 -26.75
CA SER A 144 -7.00 -14.91 -27.11
C SER A 144 -6.85 -14.51 -28.57
N GLN A 145 -5.81 -14.99 -29.24
CA GLN A 145 -5.58 -14.73 -30.67
C GLN A 145 -6.43 -15.64 -31.56
N ASN A 146 -6.80 -16.82 -31.05
CA ASN A 146 -7.59 -17.81 -31.80
C ASN A 146 -9.10 -17.58 -31.64
N GLU A 147 -9.55 -17.09 -30.48
CA GLU A 147 -10.95 -16.81 -30.22
C GLU A 147 -11.28 -15.34 -30.50
N GLY A 148 -11.81 -15.08 -31.70
CA GLY A 148 -12.02 -13.74 -32.23
C GLY A 148 -12.90 -12.79 -31.40
N GLU A 149 -13.67 -13.24 -30.39
CA GLU A 149 -14.67 -12.35 -29.77
C GLU A 149 -15.03 -12.53 -28.26
N SER A 150 -14.55 -13.54 -27.52
CA SER A 150 -15.14 -13.85 -26.19
C SER A 150 -14.29 -13.56 -24.94
N ASN A 151 -13.06 -13.06 -25.05
CA ASN A 151 -12.18 -12.96 -23.88
C ASN A 151 -12.35 -11.68 -23.03
N PHE A 152 -13.43 -10.90 -23.22
CA PHE A 152 -13.69 -9.67 -22.48
C PHE A 152 -13.66 -9.86 -20.94
N ALA A 153 -14.27 -10.95 -20.44
CA ALA A 153 -14.31 -11.26 -19.01
C ALA A 153 -12.90 -11.50 -18.43
N LEU A 154 -12.03 -12.17 -19.19
CA LEU A 154 -10.64 -12.41 -18.78
C LEU A 154 -9.85 -11.10 -18.73
N GLY A 155 -10.07 -10.20 -19.68
CA GLY A 155 -9.46 -8.86 -19.69
C GLY A 155 -9.91 -8.01 -18.52
N LEU A 156 -11.21 -8.06 -18.20
CA LEU A 156 -11.74 -7.38 -17.03
C LEU A 156 -11.13 -7.93 -15.74
N LEU A 157 -11.00 -9.25 -15.62
CA LEU A 157 -10.39 -9.92 -14.47
C LEU A 157 -8.93 -9.48 -14.29
N LEU A 158 -8.12 -9.54 -15.33
CA LEU A 158 -6.71 -9.15 -15.29
C LEU A 158 -6.55 -7.64 -14.98
N ASN A 159 -7.43 -6.81 -15.53
CA ASN A 159 -7.47 -5.38 -15.23
C ASN A 159 -7.88 -5.06 -13.81
N LEU A 160 -8.73 -5.88 -13.19
CA LEU A 160 -9.10 -5.71 -11.80
C LEU A 160 -7.99 -6.22 -10.87
N MET A 161 -7.34 -7.33 -11.23
CA MET A 161 -6.28 -7.94 -10.43
C MET A 161 -5.00 -7.08 -10.34
N ASN A 162 -4.64 -6.34 -11.39
CA ASN A 162 -3.44 -5.49 -11.40
C ASN A 162 -3.44 -4.38 -10.33
N PRO A 163 -4.48 -3.53 -10.22
CA PRO A 163 -4.56 -2.51 -9.19
C PRO A 163 -5.07 -3.04 -7.86
N ALA A 164 -5.74 -4.21 -7.80
CA ALA A 164 -6.38 -4.69 -6.58
C ALA A 164 -5.44 -4.71 -5.35
N PRO A 165 -4.20 -5.21 -5.39
CA PRO A 165 -3.32 -5.16 -4.22
C PRO A 165 -2.97 -3.73 -3.80
N LEU A 166 -2.81 -2.80 -4.75
CA LEU A 166 -2.54 -1.39 -4.46
C LEU A 166 -3.75 -0.69 -3.87
N VAL A 167 -4.95 -0.95 -4.42
CA VAL A 167 -6.21 -0.40 -3.93
C VAL A 167 -6.50 -0.96 -2.54
N VAL A 168 -6.32 -2.27 -2.32
CA VAL A 168 -6.47 -2.90 -1.01
C VAL A 168 -5.48 -2.29 -0.03
N ALA A 169 -4.18 -2.20 -0.36
CA ALA A 169 -3.19 -1.57 0.51
C ALA A 169 -3.51 -0.10 0.83
N PHE A 170 -4.01 0.66 -0.14
CA PHE A 170 -4.44 2.04 0.04
C PHE A 170 -5.68 2.16 0.94
N LEU A 171 -6.71 1.34 0.71
CA LEU A 171 -7.91 1.29 1.55
C LEU A 171 -7.53 0.90 2.98
N VAL A 172 -6.76 -0.17 3.12
CA VAL A 172 -6.22 -0.68 4.39
C VAL A 172 -5.43 0.39 5.16
N SER A 173 -4.57 1.17 4.49
CA SER A 173 -3.80 2.25 5.13
C SER A 173 -4.62 3.52 5.42
N THR A 174 -5.74 3.74 4.71
CA THR A 174 -6.63 4.88 4.95
C THR A 174 -7.77 4.57 5.92
N THR A 175 -8.08 3.30 6.20
CA THR A 175 -9.10 2.89 7.17
C THR A 175 -8.90 3.53 8.55
N PRO A 176 -7.69 3.58 9.14
CA PRO A 176 -7.48 4.26 10.42
C PRO A 176 -7.72 5.77 10.37
N ILE A 177 -7.51 6.39 9.20
CA ILE A 177 -7.75 7.82 8.97
C ILE A 177 -9.25 8.10 8.81
N LEU A 178 -9.99 7.17 8.23
CA LEU A 178 -11.44 7.27 8.01
C LEU A 178 -12.25 6.96 9.28
N LEU A 179 -11.70 6.22 10.25
CA LEU A 179 -12.30 6.09 11.58
C LEU A 179 -12.09 7.38 12.37
N SER A 180 -13.00 8.35 12.21
CA SER A 180 -12.96 9.69 12.83
C SER A 180 -12.84 9.70 14.36
N ASN A 181 -13.08 8.57 15.02
CA ASN A 181 -13.09 8.45 16.47
C ASN A 181 -11.80 7.82 17.03
N ILE A 182 -10.87 7.47 16.16
CA ILE A 182 -9.60 6.86 16.53
C ILE A 182 -8.52 7.76 15.97
N ASP A 183 -7.68 8.33 16.83
CA ASP A 183 -6.51 9.06 16.37
C ASP A 183 -5.47 8.05 15.81
N PRO A 184 -5.23 8.00 14.49
CA PRO A 184 -4.26 7.07 13.93
C PRO A 184 -2.83 7.36 14.42
N THR A 185 -2.54 8.60 14.83
CA THR A 185 -1.25 8.94 15.43
C THR A 185 -1.09 8.42 16.84
N TYR A 186 -2.19 8.22 17.58
CA TYR A 186 -2.15 7.56 18.89
C TYR A 186 -1.52 6.16 18.77
N PHE A 187 -1.95 5.36 17.79
CA PHE A 187 -1.38 4.02 17.57
C PHE A 187 0.06 4.03 17.08
N LEU A 188 0.43 5.02 16.26
CA LEU A 188 1.81 5.15 15.80
C LEU A 188 2.76 5.54 16.94
N PHE A 189 2.39 6.48 17.82
CA PHE A 189 3.31 7.00 18.83
C PHE A 189 3.25 6.30 20.19
N ARG A 190 2.18 5.58 20.52
CA ARG A 190 2.06 4.89 21.82
C ARG A 190 3.18 3.87 22.03
N ASN A 191 3.46 3.04 21.02
CA ASN A 191 4.34 1.87 21.16
C ASN A 191 5.83 2.09 20.89
N PHE A 192 6.24 3.29 20.45
CA PHE A 192 7.67 3.61 20.37
C PHE A 192 8.22 3.92 21.77
N THR A 193 8.74 2.90 22.45
CA THR A 193 9.45 3.04 23.74
C THR A 193 10.78 3.78 23.58
N TRP A 194 11.35 3.81 22.37
CA TRP A 194 12.61 4.48 22.07
C TRP A 194 12.50 5.99 21.91
N ILE A 195 11.26 6.52 21.80
CA ILE A 195 11.02 7.95 21.72
C ILE A 195 10.75 8.46 23.14
N SER A 196 11.63 9.34 23.62
CA SER A 196 11.46 9.94 24.94
C SER A 196 10.10 10.67 25.08
N PRO A 197 9.47 10.64 26.26
CA PRO A 197 8.19 11.32 26.51
C PRO A 197 8.10 12.78 26.02
N PRO A 198 9.12 13.65 26.21
CA PRO A 198 9.03 15.03 25.73
C PRO A 198 8.96 15.15 24.20
N ILE A 199 9.58 14.24 23.45
CA ILE A 199 9.51 14.23 21.98
C ILE A 199 8.13 13.77 21.52
N LYS A 200 7.52 12.79 22.21
CA LYS A 200 6.12 12.38 21.94
C LYS A 200 5.17 13.56 22.14
N ASN A 201 5.30 14.27 23.26
CA ASN A 201 4.44 15.41 23.58
C ASN A 201 4.62 16.58 22.60
N LEU A 202 5.84 16.81 22.11
CA LEU A 202 6.12 17.83 21.09
C LEU A 202 5.46 17.50 19.74
N PHE A 203 5.56 16.25 19.29
CA PHE A 203 4.97 15.81 18.02
C PHE A 203 3.44 15.82 18.06
N VAL A 204 2.85 15.25 19.11
CA VAL A 204 1.40 15.27 19.32
C VAL A 204 0.94 16.73 19.42
N GLY A 205 1.55 17.56 20.27
CA GLY A 205 1.15 18.96 20.44
C GLY A 205 1.27 19.83 19.18
N ARG A 206 2.34 19.68 18.37
CA ARG A 206 2.53 20.50 17.14
C ARG A 206 1.66 20.05 15.99
N VAL A 207 1.57 18.75 15.73
CA VAL A 207 0.76 18.22 14.62
C VAL A 207 -0.70 18.51 14.91
N TRP A 208 -1.19 18.16 16.11
CA TRP A 208 -2.58 18.41 16.49
C TRP A 208 -2.90 19.89 16.69
N GLY A 209 -2.00 20.68 17.28
CA GLY A 209 -2.22 22.13 17.38
C GLY A 209 -2.38 22.80 16.01
N THR A 210 -1.86 22.21 14.94
CA THR A 210 -2.03 22.69 13.56
C THR A 210 -3.30 22.13 12.90
N VAL A 211 -3.60 20.85 13.13
CA VAL A 211 -4.84 20.21 12.65
C VAL A 211 -6.07 20.84 13.32
N ALA A 212 -6.11 20.98 14.64
CA ALA A 212 -7.20 21.62 15.38
C ALA A 212 -7.44 23.07 14.94
N ARG A 213 -6.37 23.85 14.68
CA ARG A 213 -6.51 25.23 14.15
C ARG A 213 -7.13 25.27 12.76
N ASN A 214 -6.89 24.26 11.93
CA ASN A 214 -7.48 24.16 10.60
C ASN A 214 -8.90 23.56 10.64
N TRP A 215 -9.18 22.66 11.58
CA TRP A 215 -10.47 21.98 11.74
C TRP A 215 -11.49 22.78 12.54
N GLY A 216 -11.07 23.74 13.39
CA GLY A 216 -11.96 24.68 14.07
C GLY A 216 -12.75 25.61 13.13
N LYS A 217 -12.47 25.57 11.82
CA LYS A 217 -13.28 26.24 10.78
C LYS A 217 -14.34 25.32 10.15
N ALA A 218 -14.32 24.02 10.47
CA ALA A 218 -15.22 23.01 9.90
C ALA A 218 -16.32 22.62 10.90
N GLY A 219 -17.28 23.52 11.12
CA GLY A 219 -18.62 23.18 11.60
C GLY A 219 -18.81 22.89 13.12
N PRO A 220 -20.03 23.09 13.64
CA PRO A 220 -20.33 23.17 15.08
C PRO A 220 -20.47 21.82 15.82
N TYR A 221 -20.00 20.70 15.28
CA TYR A 221 -20.21 19.37 15.91
C TYR A 221 -19.09 18.92 16.86
N PHE A 222 -17.99 19.68 16.99
CA PHE A 222 -16.95 19.41 17.97
C PHE A 222 -16.99 20.48 19.08
N SER A 223 -17.62 20.15 20.20
CA SER A 223 -17.61 20.98 21.41
C SER A 223 -16.28 20.77 22.16
N PRO A 224 -15.45 21.80 22.41
CA PRO A 224 -14.13 21.67 23.05
C PRO A 224 -14.15 21.34 24.56
N ARG A 225 -15.21 20.70 25.08
CA ARG A 225 -15.49 20.68 26.52
C ARG A 225 -14.71 19.68 27.37
N SER A 226 -13.79 18.91 26.80
CA SER A 226 -13.08 17.84 27.54
C SER A 226 -11.57 18.01 27.69
N TYR A 227 -10.97 19.13 27.27
CA TYR A 227 -9.53 19.36 27.40
C TYR A 227 -9.10 20.33 28.51
N GLU A 228 -10.04 20.88 29.30
CA GLU A 228 -9.71 21.81 30.38
C GLU A 228 -9.21 21.16 31.69
N SER A 229 -9.15 19.82 31.82
CA SER A 229 -8.55 19.14 32.99
C SER A 229 -7.11 18.67 32.72
N GLY A 230 -6.27 19.55 32.18
CA GLY A 230 -4.84 19.29 31.96
C GLY A 230 -4.00 19.04 33.23
N THR A 231 -4.60 19.09 34.42
CA THR A 231 -3.93 18.81 35.70
C THR A 231 -4.18 17.40 36.26
N GLU A 232 -5.18 16.65 35.79
CA GLU A 232 -5.43 15.28 36.30
C GLU A 232 -4.69 14.19 35.51
N LEU A 233 -4.36 14.43 34.24
CA LEU A 233 -3.64 13.44 33.44
C LEU A 233 -2.19 13.24 33.89
N ALA A 234 -1.59 14.13 34.68
CA ALA A 234 -0.23 13.92 35.20
C ALA A 234 -0.16 12.82 36.28
N GLN A 235 -1.26 12.48 36.96
CA GLN A 235 -1.24 11.47 38.03
C GLN A 235 -1.41 10.03 37.54
N VAL A 236 -1.79 9.80 36.29
CA VAL A 236 -2.03 8.44 35.74
C VAL A 236 -0.79 7.85 35.07
N TRP A 237 0.26 8.64 34.82
CA TRP A 237 1.50 8.16 34.19
C TRP A 237 2.65 7.84 35.17
N ASP A 238 2.45 8.10 36.48
CA ASP A 238 3.43 7.84 37.54
C ASP A 238 3.09 6.58 38.40
N ALA A 239 2.18 5.72 37.93
CA ALA A 239 1.86 4.41 38.52
C ALA A 239 2.03 3.28 37.47
#